data_AF-A0A1G7ZB84-F1
#
_entry.id   AF-A0A1G7ZB84-F1
#
_cell.length_a   1.000
_cell.length_b   1.000
_cell.length_c   1.000
_cell.angle_alpha   90.00
_cell.angle_beta   90.00
_cell.angle_gamma   90.00
#
_symmetry.space_group_name_H-M   'P 1'
#
loop_
_entity.id
_entity.type
_entity.pdbx_description
1 polymer ?
#
loop_
_entity_poly.entity_id
_entity_poly.type
_entity_poly.pdbx_seq_one_letter_code
_entity_poly.pdbx_strand_id
1 'polypeptide(L)'
;MSAMTSSNVPTAGWIVWPLRVLSTLHLAGVLGQAALAGLFVTGDVDLLAWHRNNGAVTHMLLYLQLLAAILLWRPGRGPLWPALAGLGLVVAETTQITLGQARILQLHFPLGMAIFGLSALFTAWTWLSFRARTA
;
A
#
# COMPACT_ATOMS: atom_id res chain seq x y z
N MET A 1 -14.91 28.59 34.23
CA MET A 1 -15.08 27.78 33.01
C MET A 1 -13.72 27.18 32.65
N SER A 2 -13.44 25.95 33.07
CA SER A 2 -12.14 25.29 32.84
C SER A 2 -12.06 24.77 31.40
N ALA A 3 -11.07 25.23 30.64
CA ALA A 3 -10.72 24.67 29.36
C ALA A 3 -10.23 23.22 29.55
N MET A 4 -10.97 22.24 29.04
CA MET A 4 -10.49 20.88 28.89
C MET A 4 -9.34 20.89 27.88
N THR A 5 -8.11 20.77 28.39
CA THR A 5 -6.94 20.50 27.57
C THR A 5 -7.09 19.10 26.96
N SER A 6 -7.42 19.02 25.68
CA SER A 6 -7.34 17.79 24.91
C SER A 6 -5.88 17.32 24.91
N SER A 7 -5.56 16.27 25.66
CA SER A 7 -4.25 15.64 25.61
C SER A 7 -4.06 15.00 24.23
N ASN A 8 -3.26 15.65 23.38
CA ASN A 8 -2.76 15.05 22.14
C ASN A 8 -1.76 13.96 22.52
N VAL A 9 -2.25 12.77 22.85
CA VAL A 9 -1.39 11.59 23.08
C VAL A 9 -0.69 11.29 21.75
N PRO A 10 0.65 11.34 21.69
CA PRO A 10 1.38 10.99 20.47
C PRO A 10 1.05 9.54 20.08
N THR A 11 0.61 9.32 18.84
CA THR A 11 0.46 7.96 18.29
C THR A 11 1.76 7.19 18.44
N ALA A 12 1.70 6.03 19.08
CA ALA A 12 2.88 5.26 19.45
C ALA A 12 3.74 4.87 18.23
N GLY A 13 5.05 5.05 18.33
CA GLY A 13 6.00 4.80 17.23
C GLY A 13 5.94 3.37 16.68
N TRP A 14 5.64 2.39 17.54
CA TRP A 14 5.48 0.98 17.14
C TRP A 14 4.28 0.72 16.22
N ILE A 15 3.33 1.65 16.12
CA ILE A 15 2.22 1.59 15.16
C ILE A 15 2.59 2.29 13.86
N VAL A 16 3.23 3.45 13.95
CA VAL A 16 3.53 4.31 12.80
C VAL A 16 4.66 3.74 11.93
N TRP A 17 5.71 3.19 12.56
CA TRP A 17 6.86 2.65 11.84
C TRP A 17 6.51 1.45 10.96
N PRO A 18 5.78 0.42 11.44
CA PRO A 18 5.34 -0.67 10.58
C PRO A 18 4.53 -0.18 9.39
N LEU A 19 3.59 0.76 9.58
CA LEU A 19 2.77 1.30 8.49
C LEU A 19 3.63 1.98 7.41
N ARG A 20 4.65 2.76 7.81
CA ARG A 20 5.62 3.38 6.89
C ARG A 20 6.45 2.37 6.13
N VAL A 21 7.01 1.40 6.84
CA VAL A 21 7.87 0.37 6.22
C VAL A 21 7.06 -0.48 5.25
N LEU A 22 5.90 -0.97 5.68
CA LEU A 22 5.04 -1.81 4.86
C LEU A 22 4.52 -1.09 3.62
N SER A 23 4.08 0.17 3.76
CA SER A 23 3.65 0.97 2.59
C SER A 23 4.79 1.29 1.62
N THR A 24 6.00 1.52 2.13
CA THR A 24 7.18 1.72 1.27
C THR A 24 7.56 0.43 0.53
N LEU A 25 7.57 -0.71 1.21
CA LEU A 25 7.86 -2.01 0.61
C LEU A 25 6.78 -2.43 -0.38
N HIS A 26 5.50 -2.18 -0.06
CA HIS A 26 4.38 -2.40 -0.96
C HIS A 26 4.53 -1.59 -2.25
N LEU A 27 4.76 -0.28 -2.14
CA LEU A 27 5.00 0.61 -3.28
C LEU A 27 6.20 0.17 -4.12
N ALA A 28 7.31 -0.19 -3.48
CA ALA A 28 8.49 -0.71 -4.17
C ALA A 28 8.18 -2.01 -4.91
N GLY A 29 7.37 -2.88 -4.32
CA GLY A 29 6.88 -4.10 -4.95
C GLY A 29 6.00 -3.84 -6.17
N VAL A 30 5.09 -2.87 -6.11
CA VAL A 30 4.25 -2.44 -7.24
C VAL A 30 5.10 -1.88 -8.38
N LEU A 31 6.10 -1.05 -8.06
CA LEU A 31 7.10 -0.56 -9.04
C LEU A 31 7.88 -1.72 -9.68
N GLY A 32 8.30 -2.69 -8.86
CA GLY A 32 8.93 -3.92 -9.32
C GLY A 32 8.06 -4.70 -10.30
N GLN A 33 6.75 -4.83 -10.03
CA GLN A 33 5.82 -5.51 -10.92
C GLN A 33 5.76 -4.84 -12.29
N ALA A 34 5.72 -3.51 -12.33
CA ALA A 34 5.72 -2.74 -13.58
C ALA A 34 7.01 -2.93 -14.38
N ALA A 35 8.17 -2.91 -13.70
CA ALA A 35 9.46 -3.17 -14.33
C ALA A 35 9.55 -4.60 -14.91
N LEU A 36 9.15 -5.61 -14.13
CA LEU A 36 9.14 -7.01 -14.58
C LEU A 36 8.18 -7.22 -15.76
N ALA A 37 7.00 -6.59 -15.74
CA ALA A 37 6.07 -6.64 -16.85
C ALA A 37 6.63 -5.96 -18.11
N GLY A 38 7.25 -4.79 -17.98
CA GLY A 38 7.88 -4.09 -19.09
C GLY A 38 9.04 -4.88 -19.70
N LEU A 39 9.87 -5.52 -18.87
CA LEU A 39 10.97 -6.36 -19.34
C LEU A 39 10.47 -7.65 -19.99
N PHE A 40 9.39 -8.27 -19.48
CA PHE A 40 8.76 -9.44 -20.12
C PHE A 40 8.34 -9.16 -21.57
N VAL A 41 7.89 -7.93 -21.89
CA VAL A 41 7.53 -7.52 -23.25
C VAL A 41 8.73 -7.57 -24.22
N THR A 42 9.97 -7.55 -23.71
CA THR A 42 11.18 -7.68 -24.54
C THR A 42 11.43 -9.12 -25.03
N GLY A 43 10.63 -10.10 -24.59
CA GLY A 43 10.66 -11.49 -25.05
C GLY A 43 11.22 -12.49 -24.03
N ASP A 44 11.73 -12.02 -22.89
CA ASP A 44 12.18 -12.89 -21.80
C ASP A 44 10.98 -13.41 -21.00
N VAL A 45 10.56 -14.63 -21.33
CA VAL A 45 9.38 -15.28 -20.75
C VAL A 45 9.55 -15.67 -19.28
N ASP A 46 10.79 -15.82 -18.78
CA ASP A 46 11.03 -16.17 -17.37
C ASP A 46 10.62 -15.02 -16.44
N LEU A 47 10.67 -13.79 -16.94
CA LEU A 47 10.22 -12.61 -16.21
C LEU A 47 8.72 -12.61 -15.91
N LEU A 48 7.91 -13.41 -16.63
CA LEU A 48 6.51 -13.62 -16.26
C LEU A 48 6.37 -14.40 -14.95
N ALA A 49 7.25 -15.39 -14.70
CA ALA A 49 7.27 -16.11 -13.43
C ALA A 49 7.71 -15.18 -12.30
N TRP A 50 8.73 -14.36 -12.53
CA TRP A 50 9.16 -13.32 -11.58
C TRP A 50 8.06 -12.31 -11.29
N HIS A 51 7.34 -11.83 -12.31
CA HIS A 51 6.22 -10.91 -12.16
C HIS A 51 5.11 -11.50 -11.27
N ARG A 52 4.79 -12.80 -11.43
CA ARG A 52 3.83 -13.51 -10.58
C ARG A 52 4.31 -13.66 -9.13
N ASN A 53 5.56 -14.07 -8.94
CA ASN A 53 6.15 -14.25 -7.61
C ASN A 53 6.21 -12.91 -6.85
N ASN A 54 6.65 -11.85 -7.53
CA ASN A 54 6.63 -10.50 -6.98
C ASN A 54 5.21 -10.06 -6.64
N GLY A 55 4.23 -10.27 -7.53
CA GLY A 55 2.83 -9.97 -7.25
C GLY A 55 2.30 -10.65 -5.98
N ALA A 56 2.64 -11.92 -5.75
CA ALA A 56 2.27 -12.63 -4.53
C ALA A 56 2.87 -11.99 -3.26
N VAL A 57 4.16 -11.66 -3.29
CA VAL A 57 4.86 -11.01 -2.16
C VAL A 57 4.29 -9.61 -1.92
N THR A 58 4.08 -8.82 -2.98
CA THR A 58 3.50 -7.47 -2.90
C THR A 58 2.09 -7.51 -2.31
N HIS A 59 1.25 -8.45 -2.74
CA HIS A 59 -0.10 -8.59 -2.21
C HIS A 59 -0.09 -8.99 -0.73
N MET A 60 0.83 -9.87 -0.31
CA MET A 60 1.02 -10.20 1.11
C MET A 60 1.43 -8.97 1.93
N LEU A 61 2.38 -8.17 1.44
CA LEU A 61 2.79 -6.91 2.09
C LEU A 61 1.61 -5.95 2.26
N LEU A 62 0.70 -5.89 1.30
CA LEU A 62 -0.49 -5.05 1.38
C LEU A 62 -1.45 -5.49 2.50
N TYR A 63 -1.64 -6.80 2.70
CA TYR A 63 -2.41 -7.29 3.84
C TYR A 63 -1.77 -6.88 5.17
N LEU A 64 -0.44 -6.99 5.29
CA LEU A 64 0.26 -6.53 6.49
C LEU A 64 0.12 -5.01 6.68
N GLN A 65 0.20 -4.22 5.60
CA GLN A 65 -0.05 -2.78 5.63
C GLN A 65 -1.47 -2.46 6.09
N LEU A 66 -2.48 -3.21 5.63
CA LEU A 66 -3.87 -3.07 6.08
C LEU A 66 -3.99 -3.37 7.58
N LEU A 67 -3.35 -4.43 8.09
CA LEU A 67 -3.33 -4.72 9.52
C LEU A 67 -2.69 -3.57 10.31
N ALA A 68 -1.57 -3.02 9.85
CA ALA A 68 -0.93 -1.86 10.48
C ALA A 68 -1.85 -0.61 10.45
N ALA A 69 -2.61 -0.41 9.38
CA ALA A 69 -3.60 0.67 9.28
C ALA A 69 -4.78 0.48 10.24
N ILE A 70 -5.22 -0.77 10.46
CA ILE A 70 -6.24 -1.10 11.48
C ILE A 70 -5.71 -0.86 12.89
N LEU A 71 -4.45 -1.20 13.16
CA LEU A 71 -3.78 -0.91 14.43
C LEU A 71 -3.68 0.60 14.68
N LEU A 72 -3.43 1.39 13.64
CA LEU A 72 -3.49 2.85 13.71
C LEU A 72 -4.89 3.35 14.07
N TRP A 73 -5.93 2.81 13.46
CA TRP A 73 -7.31 3.24 13.71
C TRP A 73 -7.81 2.86 15.12
N ARG A 74 -7.81 1.58 15.49
CA ARG A 74 -8.46 1.13 16.74
C ARG A 74 -7.55 1.30 17.96
N PRO A 75 -6.43 0.57 18.10
CA PRO A 75 -5.46 0.78 19.19
C PRO A 75 -4.85 2.18 19.22
N GLY A 76 -4.43 2.71 18.07
CA GLY A 76 -3.76 4.00 17.95
C GLY A 76 -4.69 5.21 18.00
N ARG A 77 -6.02 4.99 17.97
CA ARG A 77 -7.06 6.03 17.92
C ARG A 77 -6.87 7.05 16.79
N GLY A 78 -6.19 6.64 15.72
CA GLY A 78 -5.99 7.41 14.51
C GLY A 78 -7.23 7.40 13.59
N PRO A 79 -7.16 8.09 12.44
CA PRO A 79 -8.26 8.11 11.50
C PRO A 79 -8.58 6.71 10.94
N LEU A 80 -9.85 6.46 10.62
CA LEU A 80 -10.31 5.21 9.99
C LEU A 80 -9.87 5.08 8.53
N TRP A 81 -9.75 6.21 7.82
CA TRP A 81 -9.56 6.20 6.37
C TRP A 81 -8.34 5.38 5.88
N PRO A 82 -7.19 5.29 6.58
CA PRO A 82 -6.06 4.49 6.10
C PRO A 82 -6.41 3.00 6.01
N ALA A 83 -7.25 2.50 6.92
CA ALA A 83 -7.74 1.12 6.87
C ALA A 83 -8.69 0.92 5.68
N LEU A 84 -9.56 1.89 5.40
CA LEU A 84 -10.43 1.83 4.22
C LEU A 84 -9.65 1.92 2.91
N ALA A 85 -8.62 2.76 2.84
CA ALA A 85 -7.73 2.87 1.69
C ALA A 85 -6.94 1.57 1.48
N GLY A 86 -6.41 0.98 2.56
CA GLY A 86 -5.75 -0.33 2.49
C GLY A 86 -6.68 -1.43 2.01
N LEU A 87 -7.93 -1.46 2.51
CA LEU A 87 -8.94 -2.43 2.06
C LEU A 87 -9.30 -2.22 0.58
N GLY A 88 -9.45 -0.97 0.14
CA GLY A 88 -9.70 -0.64 -1.27
C GLY A 88 -8.56 -1.09 -2.18
N LEU A 89 -7.31 -0.89 -1.76
CA LEU A 89 -6.14 -1.39 -2.47
C LEU A 89 -6.12 -2.92 -2.54
N VAL A 90 -6.49 -3.63 -1.46
CA VAL A 90 -6.58 -5.10 -1.47
C VAL A 90 -7.56 -5.56 -2.55
N VAL A 91 -8.77 -4.98 -2.57
CA VAL A 91 -9.78 -5.31 -3.58
C VAL A 91 -9.28 -4.98 -4.99
N ALA A 92 -8.62 -3.83 -5.18
CA ALA A 92 -8.06 -3.43 -6.46
C ALA A 92 -6.98 -4.41 -6.94
N GLU A 93 -6.04 -4.80 -6.08
CA GLU A 93 -5.00 -5.78 -6.43
C GLU A 93 -5.56 -7.16 -6.69
N THR A 94 -6.51 -7.65 -5.89
CA THR A 94 -7.17 -8.94 -6.16
C THR A 94 -7.84 -8.91 -7.53
N THR A 95 -8.54 -7.82 -7.85
CA THR A 95 -9.15 -7.62 -9.18
C THR A 95 -8.09 -7.60 -10.28
N GLN A 96 -6.98 -6.89 -10.06
CA GLN A 96 -5.86 -6.81 -11.00
C GLN A 96 -5.22 -8.18 -11.25
N ILE A 97 -5.07 -8.99 -10.21
CA ILE A 97 -4.58 -10.38 -10.30
C ILE A 97 -5.51 -11.21 -11.16
N THR A 98 -6.82 -11.17 -10.91
CA THR A 98 -7.82 -11.90 -11.71
C THR A 98 -7.78 -11.47 -13.18
N LEU A 99 -7.71 -10.17 -13.47
CA LEU A 99 -7.58 -9.65 -14.84
C LEU A 99 -6.29 -10.14 -15.51
N GLY A 100 -5.18 -10.18 -14.78
CA GLY A 100 -3.90 -10.69 -15.27
C GLY A 100 -3.94 -12.18 -15.61
N GLN A 101 -4.56 -13.00 -14.74
CA GLN A 101 -4.76 -14.44 -15.01
C GLN A 101 -5.67 -14.68 -16.22
N ALA A 102 -6.71 -13.85 -16.39
CA ALA A 102 -7.62 -13.90 -17.52
C ALA A 102 -7.04 -13.27 -18.81
N ARG A 103 -5.82 -12.70 -18.77
CA ARG A 103 -5.17 -11.99 -19.88
C ARG A 103 -5.97 -10.79 -20.43
N ILE A 104 -6.77 -10.15 -19.58
CA ILE A 104 -7.55 -8.95 -19.93
C ILE A 104 -6.65 -7.72 -19.74
N LEU A 105 -5.63 -7.58 -20.60
CA LEU A 105 -4.53 -6.63 -20.43
C LEU A 105 -4.98 -5.16 -20.50
N GLN A 106 -6.01 -4.88 -21.30
CA GLN A 106 -6.58 -3.55 -21.47
C GLN A 106 -7.15 -2.96 -20.18
N LEU A 107 -7.53 -3.80 -19.21
CA LEU A 107 -7.93 -3.36 -17.87
C LEU A 107 -6.83 -3.58 -16.83
N HIS A 108 -6.02 -4.63 -16.99
CA HIS A 108 -4.91 -4.94 -16.09
C HIS A 108 -3.88 -3.79 -16.01
N PHE A 109 -3.44 -3.23 -17.15
CA PHE A 109 -2.42 -2.18 -17.16
C PHE A 109 -2.92 -0.86 -16.54
N PRO A 110 -4.08 -0.31 -16.92
CA PRO A 110 -4.56 0.93 -16.30
C PRO A 110 -4.83 0.75 -14.80
N LEU A 111 -5.38 -0.40 -14.37
CA LEU A 111 -5.61 -0.68 -12.95
C LEU A 111 -4.29 -0.74 -12.18
N GLY A 112 -3.25 -1.38 -12.73
CA GLY A 112 -1.93 -1.41 -12.09
C GLY A 112 -1.29 -0.02 -11.95
N MET A 113 -1.46 0.85 -12.96
CA MET A 113 -1.01 2.24 -12.86
C MET A 113 -1.79 3.03 -11.79
N ALA A 114 -3.11 2.80 -11.67
CA ALA A 114 -3.92 3.40 -10.64
C ALA A 114 -3.50 2.93 -9.23
N ILE A 115 -3.24 1.63 -9.06
CA ILE A 115 -2.72 1.06 -7.80
C ILE A 115 -1.38 1.70 -7.45
N PHE A 116 -0.46 1.82 -8.41
CA PHE A 116 0.82 2.52 -8.20
C PHE A 116 0.62 3.94 -7.67
N GLY A 117 -0.23 4.75 -8.33
CA GLY A 117 -0.49 6.13 -7.91
C GLY A 117 -1.11 6.22 -6.51
N LEU A 118 -2.09 5.36 -6.21
CA LEU A 118 -2.74 5.31 -4.90
C LEU A 118 -1.77 4.86 -3.80
N SER A 119 -0.95 3.84 -4.06
CA SER A 119 0.10 3.39 -3.14
C SER A 119 1.15 4.48 -2.91
N ALA A 120 1.54 5.23 -3.94
CA ALA A 120 2.49 6.33 -3.80
C ALA A 120 1.92 7.45 -2.90
N LEU A 121 0.66 7.83 -3.12
CA LEU A 121 -0.03 8.82 -2.29
C LEU A 121 -0.17 8.35 -0.84
N PHE A 122 -0.55 7.09 -0.64
CA PHE A 122 -0.65 6.49 0.69
C PHE A 122 0.70 6.53 1.40
N THR A 123 1.76 6.05 0.76
CA THR A 123 3.12 6.05 1.31
C THR A 123 3.58 7.47 1.64
N ALA A 124 3.43 8.43 0.72
CA ALA A 124 3.76 9.83 0.96
C ALA A 124 3.01 10.38 2.18
N TRP A 125 1.71 10.10 2.31
CA TRP A 125 0.93 10.48 3.48
C TRP A 125 1.51 9.92 4.79
N THR A 126 1.90 8.63 4.84
CA THR A 126 2.48 8.03 6.06
C THR A 126 3.79 8.73 6.48
N TRP A 127 4.54 9.28 5.53
CA TRP A 127 5.78 9.99 5.83
C TRP A 127 5.54 11.46 6.18
N LEU A 128 4.55 12.12 5.57
CA LEU A 128 4.28 13.54 5.79
C LEU A 128 3.47 13.81 7.06
N SER A 129 2.40 13.05 7.32
CA SER A 129 1.46 13.36 8.40
C SER A 129 1.97 13.14 9.82
N PHE A 130 3.10 12.45 9.96
CA PHE A 130 3.72 12.18 11.27
C PHE A 130 5.04 12.96 11.48
N ARG A 131 5.46 13.82 10.53
CA ARG A 131 6.60 14.75 10.71
C ARG A 131 6.19 16.07 11.38
N ALA A 132 4.94 16.49 11.24
CA ALA A 132 4.44 17.80 11.68
C ALA A 132 4.18 17.93 13.21
N ARG A 133 4.73 17.05 14.06
CA ARG A 133 4.45 17.01 15.51
C ARG A 133 5.69 17.20 16.40
N THR A 134 6.71 17.88 15.89
CA THR A 134 7.95 18.21 16.65
C THR A 134 8.41 19.66 16.43
N ALA A 135 7.48 20.62 16.31
CA ALA A 135 7.80 22.05 16.33
C ALA A 135 7.05 22.72 17.47
#